data_AF-A3J0L0-F1
#
_entry.id   AF-A3J0L0-F1
#
_cell.length_a   1.000
_cell.length_b   1.000
_cell.length_c   1.000
_cell.angle_alpha   90.00
_cell.angle_beta   90.00
_cell.angle_gamma   90.00
#
_symmetry.space_group_name_H-M   'P 1'
#
loop_
_entity.id
_entity.type
_entity.pdbx_description
1 polymer ?
#
loop_
_entity_poly.entity_id
_entity_poly.type
_entity_poly.pdbx_seq_one_letter_code
_entity_poly.pdbx_strand_id
1 'polypeptide(L)'
;MKTNFKNESQQEMIQKETIVFTNPISDFTPNEHMGIEQITLNEENTQIDFVYISSKYYKNGGWIQMDADCFIKPVGSEVRYKMIQAINIPIAPNKYHFKRSGQVLRFSLLFPALPKEVKAIDFIEKHAEGTYFNFFNIALQHNEPTLIRIINEN
;
A
#
# COMPACT_ATOMS: atom_id res chain seq x y z
N MET A 1 2.02 -16.55 -59.72
CA MET A 1 2.35 -17.65 -58.78
C MET A 1 2.68 -16.99 -57.45
N LYS A 2 1.96 -17.37 -56.39
CA LYS A 2 2.09 -16.81 -55.04
C LYS A 2 3.36 -17.33 -54.38
N THR A 3 4.05 -16.51 -53.61
CA THR A 3 4.69 -16.95 -52.37
C THR A 3 4.71 -15.79 -51.38
N ASN A 4 3.75 -15.85 -50.45
CA ASN A 4 3.76 -15.15 -49.17
C ASN A 4 4.92 -15.68 -48.34
N PHE A 5 5.83 -14.82 -47.88
CA PHE A 5 6.58 -15.10 -46.67
C PHE A 5 5.74 -14.66 -45.47
N LYS A 6 5.42 -15.64 -44.63
CA LYS A 6 4.61 -15.52 -43.42
C LYS A 6 5.31 -14.62 -42.40
N ASN A 7 4.50 -13.80 -41.73
CA ASN A 7 4.78 -13.10 -40.49
C ASN A 7 5.53 -13.98 -39.49
N GLU A 8 6.75 -13.61 -39.13
CA GLU A 8 7.34 -13.99 -37.86
C GLU A 8 6.71 -13.09 -36.79
N SER A 9 6.10 -13.73 -35.79
CA SER A 9 5.52 -13.10 -34.62
C SER A 9 6.60 -12.33 -33.87
N GLN A 10 6.56 -10.99 -33.95
CA GLN A 10 7.19 -10.16 -32.94
C GLN A 10 6.43 -10.41 -31.63
N GLN A 11 7.03 -11.14 -30.71
CA GLN A 11 6.54 -11.20 -29.33
C GLN A 11 6.60 -9.77 -28.78
N GLU A 12 5.45 -9.15 -28.51
CA GLU A 12 5.41 -7.85 -27.84
C GLU A 12 6.02 -7.99 -26.44
N MET A 13 7.13 -7.30 -26.23
CA MET A 13 7.70 -7.11 -24.90
C MET A 13 6.71 -6.25 -24.08
N ILE A 14 6.04 -6.84 -23.10
CA ILE A 14 5.20 -6.07 -22.18
C ILE A 14 6.11 -5.42 -21.15
N GLN A 15 6.38 -4.13 -21.32
CA GLN A 15 7.07 -3.33 -20.32
C GLN A 15 6.07 -2.93 -19.23
N LYS A 16 6.19 -3.52 -18.04
CA LYS A 16 5.41 -3.11 -16.87
C LYS A 16 6.18 -2.05 -16.10
N GLU A 17 5.57 -0.88 -15.94
CA GLU A 17 6.10 0.20 -15.11
C GLU A 17 5.61 0.06 -13.68
N THR A 18 6.54 0.18 -12.73
CA THR A 18 6.25 0.21 -11.29
C THR A 18 6.86 1.47 -10.71
N ILE A 19 6.06 2.23 -9.97
CA ILE A 19 6.46 3.48 -9.32
C ILE A 19 6.56 3.21 -7.83
N VAL A 20 7.73 3.49 -7.26
CA VAL A 20 8.00 3.27 -5.84
C VAL A 20 8.26 4.59 -5.13
N PHE A 21 7.47 4.86 -4.09
CA PHE A 21 7.65 5.97 -3.16
C PHE A 21 8.15 5.44 -1.83
N THR A 22 9.38 5.79 -1.45
CA THR A 22 9.94 5.46 -0.13
C THR A 22 9.68 6.59 0.86
N ASN A 23 9.32 6.26 2.10
CA ASN A 23 9.03 7.20 3.18
C ASN A 23 8.09 8.35 2.73
N PRO A 24 6.88 8.04 2.22
CA PRO A 24 5.96 9.08 1.77
C PRO A 24 5.53 9.98 2.94
N ILE A 25 5.25 11.25 2.61
CA ILE A 25 4.80 12.26 3.58
C ILE A 25 3.28 12.29 3.59
N SER A 26 2.70 12.41 4.78
CA SER A 26 1.27 12.53 5.03
C SER A 26 1.04 13.76 5.90
N ASP A 27 0.02 14.56 5.60
CA ASP A 27 -0.32 15.74 6.41
C ASP A 27 -0.80 15.34 7.81
N PHE A 28 -1.51 14.22 7.89
CA PHE A 28 -1.98 13.65 9.14
C PHE A 28 -1.61 12.18 9.25
N THR A 29 -1.14 11.78 10.43
CA THR A 29 -0.80 10.41 10.79
C THR A 29 -1.60 10.02 12.05
N PRO A 30 -1.93 8.72 12.23
CA PRO A 30 -2.85 8.31 13.30
C PRO A 30 -2.24 8.43 14.70
N ASN A 31 -0.94 8.19 14.83
CA ASN A 31 -0.16 8.29 16.08
C ASN A 31 1.34 8.13 15.77
N GLU A 32 2.18 8.31 16.80
CA GLU A 32 3.63 8.19 16.75
C GLU A 32 4.16 6.75 16.60
N HIS A 33 3.28 5.75 16.71
CA HIS A 33 3.65 4.34 16.64
C HIS A 33 3.60 3.77 15.23
N MET A 34 2.94 4.44 14.28
CA MET A 34 2.72 3.93 12.94
C MET A 34 3.28 4.84 11.87
N GLY A 35 3.90 4.24 10.85
CA GLY A 35 4.38 4.94 9.67
C GLY A 35 4.22 4.12 8.41
N ILE A 36 4.45 4.78 7.27
CA ILE A 36 4.49 4.15 5.96
C ILE A 36 5.96 4.13 5.52
N GLU A 37 6.50 2.93 5.28
CA GLU A 37 7.86 2.76 4.77
C GLU A 37 7.89 2.93 3.24
N GLN A 38 6.87 2.43 2.54
CA GLN A 38 6.84 2.44 1.08
C GLN A 38 5.42 2.38 0.51
N ILE A 39 5.22 2.99 -0.66
CA ILE A 39 4.06 2.78 -1.52
C ILE A 39 4.55 2.34 -2.90
N THR A 40 4.01 1.23 -3.39
CA THR A 40 4.29 0.70 -4.73
C THR A 40 3.03 0.77 -5.58
N LEU A 41 3.11 1.46 -6.73
CA LEU A 41 2.02 1.56 -7.70
C LEU A 41 2.41 0.82 -8.98
N ASN A 42 1.53 -0.04 -9.47
CA ASN A 42 1.64 -0.68 -10.78
C ASN A 42 0.24 -0.85 -11.38
N GLU A 43 0.16 -1.44 -12.58
CA GLU A 43 -1.11 -1.62 -13.31
C GLU A 43 -2.05 -2.67 -12.68
N GLU A 44 -1.54 -3.51 -11.78
CA GLU A 44 -2.31 -4.59 -11.14
C GLU A 44 -2.80 -4.19 -9.75
N ASN A 45 -1.98 -3.50 -8.97
CA ASN A 45 -2.29 -3.15 -7.58
C ASN A 45 -1.57 -1.90 -7.09
N THR A 46 -2.06 -1.42 -5.96
CA THR A 46 -1.38 -0.48 -5.07
C THR A 46 -1.02 -1.23 -3.79
N GLN A 47 0.26 -1.26 -3.43
CA GLN A 47 0.73 -1.84 -2.17
C GLN A 47 1.24 -0.75 -1.23
N ILE A 48 0.83 -0.79 0.03
CA ILE A 48 1.33 0.09 1.09
C ILE A 48 2.02 -0.76 2.15
N ASP A 49 3.29 -0.47 2.38
CA ASP A 49 4.13 -1.12 3.38
C ASP A 49 4.20 -0.25 4.63
N PHE A 50 3.69 -0.80 5.74
CA PHE A 50 3.59 -0.12 7.02
C PHE A 50 4.62 -0.65 8.01
N VAL A 51 5.02 0.24 8.93
CA VAL A 51 5.75 -0.11 10.14
C VAL A 51 4.94 0.32 11.37
N TYR A 52 4.88 -0.56 12.36
CA TYR A 52 4.28 -0.26 13.66
C TYR A 52 5.24 -0.61 14.79
N ILE A 53 5.41 0.31 15.74
CA ILE A 53 6.25 0.14 16.93
C ILE A 53 5.32 0.09 18.15
N SER A 54 5.24 -1.06 18.80
CA SER A 54 4.36 -1.24 19.96
C SER A 54 4.62 -0.25 21.09
N SER A 55 3.52 0.20 21.71
CA SER A 55 3.54 1.19 22.77
C SER A 55 4.42 0.77 23.95
N LYS A 56 5.11 1.75 24.54
CA LYS A 56 5.89 1.57 25.77
C LYS A 56 5.01 1.47 27.02
N TYR A 57 3.74 1.87 26.93
CA TYR A 57 2.80 1.85 28.04
C TYR A 57 2.50 0.41 28.52
N TYR A 58 2.41 -0.54 27.59
CA TYR A 58 2.13 -1.94 27.92
C TYR A 58 3.41 -2.77 27.95
N LYS A 59 3.66 -3.51 29.04
CA LYS A 59 4.86 -4.39 29.18
C LYS A 59 5.03 -5.33 27.98
N ASN A 60 3.93 -5.90 27.49
CA ASN A 60 3.94 -6.84 26.36
C ASN A 60 3.66 -6.15 25.01
N GLY A 61 3.61 -4.81 24.94
CA GLY A 61 3.38 -4.07 23.69
C GLY A 61 1.93 -4.04 23.18
N GLY A 62 1.00 -4.72 23.85
CA GLY A 62 -0.40 -4.74 23.48
C GLY A 62 -0.69 -5.65 22.27
N TRP A 63 -1.67 -5.27 21.47
CA TRP A 63 -2.05 -5.99 20.26
C TRP A 63 -2.51 -5.03 19.18
N ILE A 64 -2.38 -5.45 17.92
CA ILE A 64 -2.99 -4.77 16.77
C ILE A 64 -3.70 -5.78 15.86
N GLN A 65 -4.58 -5.26 15.02
CA GLN A 65 -5.28 -5.98 13.95
C GLN A 65 -5.59 -4.97 12.86
N MET A 66 -6.11 -5.44 11.72
CA MET A 66 -6.63 -4.57 10.66
C MET A 66 -8.13 -4.77 10.48
N ASP A 67 -8.88 -3.69 10.28
CA ASP A 67 -10.27 -3.77 9.86
C ASP A 67 -10.37 -4.27 8.40
N ALA A 68 -11.28 -5.21 8.15
CA ALA A 68 -11.45 -5.84 6.83
C ALA A 68 -11.98 -4.87 5.78
N ASP A 69 -12.68 -3.81 6.20
CA ASP A 69 -13.30 -2.82 5.33
C ASP A 69 -12.41 -1.58 5.10
N CYS A 70 -11.14 -1.63 5.49
CA CYS A 70 -10.20 -0.54 5.22
C CYS A 70 -10.04 -0.29 3.72
N PHE A 71 -9.76 0.97 3.37
CA PHE A 71 -9.68 1.40 1.98
C PHE A 71 -8.72 2.57 1.79
N ILE A 72 -8.29 2.74 0.54
CA ILE A 72 -7.64 3.98 0.08
C ILE A 72 -8.61 4.80 -0.76
N LYS A 73 -8.45 6.12 -0.74
CA LYS A 73 -9.29 7.07 -1.48
C LYS A 73 -8.42 8.17 -2.08
N PRO A 74 -8.48 8.45 -3.39
CA PRO A 74 -7.85 9.65 -3.95
C PRO A 74 -8.38 10.91 -3.26
N VAL A 75 -7.48 11.82 -2.88
CA VAL A 75 -7.87 13.09 -2.24
C VAL A 75 -8.77 13.88 -3.20
N GLY A 76 -9.91 14.36 -2.70
CA GLY A 76 -10.93 15.05 -3.49
C GLY A 76 -11.89 14.13 -4.28
N SER A 77 -11.74 12.81 -4.15
CA SER A 77 -12.68 11.82 -4.70
C SER A 77 -13.51 11.16 -3.60
N GLU A 78 -14.66 10.59 -3.97
CA GLU A 78 -15.46 9.71 -3.12
C GLU A 78 -15.28 8.21 -3.45
N VAL A 79 -14.48 7.90 -4.49
CA VAL A 79 -14.22 6.52 -4.92
C VAL A 79 -13.29 5.82 -3.94
N ARG A 80 -13.78 4.73 -3.34
CA ARG A 80 -13.04 3.92 -2.36
C ARG A 80 -12.51 2.66 -3.01
N TYR A 81 -11.23 2.41 -2.78
CA TYR A 81 -10.52 1.21 -3.22
C TYR A 81 -10.30 0.33 -2.00
N LYS A 82 -11.13 -0.70 -1.82
CA LYS A 82 -11.07 -1.59 -0.66
C LYS A 82 -9.80 -2.46 -0.68
N MET A 83 -9.32 -2.82 0.50
CA MET A 83 -8.24 -3.78 0.66
C MET A 83 -8.59 -5.13 0.02
N ILE A 84 -7.66 -5.68 -0.75
CA ILE A 84 -7.73 -7.01 -1.37
C ILE A 84 -7.05 -8.05 -0.48
N GLN A 85 -5.92 -7.68 0.13
CA GLN A 85 -5.10 -8.62 0.90
C GLN A 85 -4.31 -7.89 2.00
N ALA A 86 -4.17 -8.57 3.13
CA ALA A 86 -3.25 -8.19 4.20
C ALA A 86 -2.13 -9.24 4.32
N ILE A 87 -0.90 -8.76 4.50
CA ILE A 87 0.30 -9.59 4.64
C ILE A 87 0.95 -9.26 5.99
N ASN A 88 1.14 -10.28 6.82
CA ASN A 88 1.79 -10.19 8.14
C ASN A 88 1.04 -9.33 9.19
N ILE A 89 -0.25 -9.10 9.01
CA ILE A 89 -1.17 -8.57 10.03
C ILE A 89 -2.49 -9.33 9.96
N PRO A 90 -3.10 -9.72 11.10
CA PRO A 90 -4.38 -10.40 11.09
C PRO A 90 -5.54 -9.42 10.88
N ILE A 91 -6.57 -9.92 10.20
CA ILE A 91 -7.85 -9.22 10.06
C ILE A 91 -8.71 -9.47 11.31
N ALA A 92 -9.39 -8.43 11.78
CA ALA A 92 -10.33 -8.53 12.89
C ALA A 92 -11.34 -9.67 12.67
N PRO A 93 -11.69 -10.46 13.71
CA PRO A 93 -11.39 -10.23 15.13
C PRO A 93 -10.04 -10.78 15.63
N ASN A 94 -9.24 -11.39 14.74
CA ASN A 94 -7.95 -11.97 15.07
C ASN A 94 -6.92 -10.87 15.36
N LYS A 95 -6.01 -11.14 16.31
CA LYS A 95 -5.07 -10.15 16.84
C LYS A 95 -3.63 -10.62 16.74
N TYR A 96 -2.76 -9.68 16.39
CA TYR A 96 -1.33 -9.84 16.56
C TYR A 96 -0.97 -9.34 17.95
N HIS A 97 -0.58 -10.26 18.83
CA HIS A 97 -0.11 -9.91 20.17
C HIS A 97 1.40 -9.69 20.14
N PHE A 98 1.84 -8.51 20.57
CA PHE A 98 3.26 -8.26 20.77
C PHE A 98 3.78 -9.07 21.97
N LYS A 99 5.09 -9.29 21.98
CA LYS A 99 5.79 -10.01 23.07
C LYS A 99 6.46 -9.06 24.06
N ARG A 100 6.73 -7.82 23.64
CA ARG A 100 7.37 -6.77 24.45
C ARG A 100 7.04 -5.39 23.90
N SER A 101 7.11 -4.37 24.74
CA SER A 101 7.08 -2.96 24.30
C SER A 101 8.23 -2.63 23.35
N GLY A 102 7.99 -1.70 22.43
CA GLY A 102 8.97 -1.29 21.42
C GLY A 102 9.27 -2.35 20.36
N GLN A 103 8.59 -3.51 20.39
CA GLN A 103 8.64 -4.47 19.29
C GLN A 103 8.07 -3.84 18.02
N VAL A 104 8.81 -4.04 16.92
CA VAL A 104 8.43 -3.60 15.58
C VAL A 104 7.66 -4.71 14.87
N LEU A 105 6.56 -4.36 14.21
CA LEU A 105 5.89 -5.19 13.21
C LEU A 105 5.89 -4.45 11.87
N ARG A 106 6.21 -5.16 10.80
CA ARG A 106 6.06 -4.68 9.42
C ARG A 106 4.99 -5.50 8.73
N PHE A 107 4.11 -4.84 8.00
CA PHE A 107 3.02 -5.50 7.30
C PHE A 107 2.66 -4.71 6.04
N SER A 108 2.01 -5.38 5.10
CA SER A 108 1.63 -4.78 3.82
C SER A 108 0.16 -4.98 3.55
N LEU A 109 -0.49 -3.96 2.98
CA LEU A 109 -1.86 -4.04 2.50
C LEU A 109 -1.88 -3.81 0.98
N LEU A 110 -2.61 -4.65 0.25
CA LEU A 110 -2.79 -4.54 -1.19
C LEU A 110 -4.19 -4.01 -1.49
N PHE A 111 -4.27 -3.10 -2.44
CA PHE A 111 -5.48 -2.46 -2.96
C PHE A 111 -5.49 -2.54 -4.50
N PRO A 112 -6.62 -2.30 -5.17
CA PRO A 112 -6.63 -2.21 -6.62
C PRO A 112 -5.72 -1.07 -7.12
N ALA A 113 -5.31 -1.17 -8.38
CA ALA A 113 -4.51 -0.15 -9.04
C ALA A 113 -5.23 1.21 -9.03
N LEU A 114 -4.48 2.28 -8.77
CA LEU A 114 -4.96 3.66 -8.84
C LEU A 114 -4.78 4.22 -10.26
N PRO A 115 -5.65 5.15 -10.71
CA PRO A 115 -5.40 5.93 -11.91
C PRO A 115 -4.05 6.66 -11.86
N LYS A 116 -3.36 6.79 -13.00
CA LYS A 116 -2.01 7.37 -13.10
C LYS A 116 -1.96 8.86 -12.70
N GLU A 117 -3.10 9.52 -12.72
CA GLU A 117 -3.29 10.93 -12.38
C GLU A 117 -3.41 11.15 -10.87
N VAL A 118 -3.59 10.10 -10.07
CA VAL A 118 -3.73 10.23 -8.61
C VAL A 118 -2.44 10.73 -8.00
N LYS A 119 -2.60 11.80 -7.22
CA LYS A 119 -1.51 12.65 -6.73
C LYS A 119 -1.31 12.56 -5.22
N ALA A 120 -2.38 12.23 -4.52
CA ALA A 120 -2.39 11.95 -3.10
C ALA A 120 -3.57 11.03 -2.77
N ILE A 121 -3.44 10.28 -1.69
CA ILE A 121 -4.48 9.39 -1.18
C ILE A 121 -4.68 9.56 0.32
N ASP A 122 -5.89 9.30 0.78
CA ASP A 122 -6.16 8.96 2.17
C ASP A 122 -6.11 7.44 2.32
N PHE A 123 -5.55 6.95 3.43
CA PHE A 123 -5.74 5.57 3.88
C PHE A 123 -6.62 5.59 5.13
N ILE A 124 -7.76 4.90 5.05
CA ILE A 124 -8.75 4.87 6.11
C ILE A 124 -8.90 3.42 6.57
N GLU A 125 -8.51 3.13 7.81
CA GLU A 125 -8.88 1.89 8.46
C GLU A 125 -10.38 1.92 8.79
N LYS A 126 -10.85 2.97 9.48
CA LYS A 126 -12.25 3.13 9.86
C LYS A 126 -12.60 4.55 10.28
N HIS A 127 -13.76 5.03 9.85
CA HIS A 127 -14.36 6.27 10.35
C HIS A 127 -15.28 5.99 11.55
N ALA A 128 -14.69 5.78 12.73
CA ALA A 128 -15.42 5.63 13.98
C ALA A 128 -14.61 6.20 15.15
N GLU A 129 -15.25 6.39 16.29
CA GLU A 129 -14.54 6.72 17.53
C GLU A 129 -13.58 5.58 17.91
N GLY A 130 -12.34 5.93 18.23
CA GLY A 130 -11.29 4.98 18.60
C GLY A 130 -9.92 5.32 18.02
N THR A 131 -8.96 4.44 18.24
CA THR A 131 -7.59 4.54 17.70
C THR A 131 -7.48 3.71 16.44
N TYR A 132 -7.90 4.28 15.31
CA TYR A 132 -7.80 3.65 13.99
C TYR A 132 -6.64 4.25 13.19
N PHE A 133 -6.08 3.44 12.31
CA PHE A 133 -4.93 3.78 11.47
C PHE A 133 -5.35 4.61 10.26
N ASN A 134 -5.84 5.83 10.50
CA ASN A 134 -6.20 6.76 9.43
C ASN A 134 -5.02 7.69 9.11
N PHE A 135 -4.63 7.73 7.84
CA PHE A 135 -3.65 8.66 7.28
C PHE A 135 -4.36 9.53 6.24
N PHE A 136 -4.13 10.84 6.26
CA PHE A 136 -4.77 11.77 5.34
C PHE A 136 -3.75 12.54 4.53
N ASN A 137 -4.06 12.71 3.24
CA ASN A 137 -3.24 13.39 2.26
C ASN A 137 -1.81 12.83 2.14
N ILE A 138 -1.68 11.52 1.98
CA ILE A 138 -0.40 10.87 1.69
C ILE A 138 0.02 11.24 0.26
N ALA A 139 1.13 11.94 0.13
CA ALA A 139 1.63 12.42 -1.16
C ALA A 139 2.26 11.29 -1.99
N LEU A 140 1.80 11.15 -3.23
CA LEU A 140 2.38 10.24 -4.25
C LEU A 140 3.27 11.01 -5.24
N GLN A 141 3.93 12.06 -4.76
CA GLN A 141 4.69 13.00 -5.62
C GLN A 141 5.87 13.69 -4.92
N HIS A 142 5.97 13.65 -3.59
CA HIS A 142 6.87 14.55 -2.86
C HIS A 142 8.33 14.05 -2.77
N ASN A 143 8.59 12.81 -3.19
CA ASN A 143 9.94 12.26 -3.36
C ASN A 143 10.09 11.86 -4.83
N GLU A 144 11.28 12.01 -5.42
CA GLU A 144 11.59 11.45 -6.74
C GLU A 144 11.27 9.95 -6.72
N PRO A 145 10.18 9.51 -7.37
CA PRO A 145 9.83 8.11 -7.34
C PRO A 145 10.87 7.31 -8.11
N THR A 146 11.18 6.12 -7.63
CA THR A 146 11.99 5.20 -8.44
C THR A 146 11.08 4.52 -9.45
N LEU A 147 11.29 4.79 -10.74
CA LEU A 147 10.64 4.06 -11.83
C LEU A 147 11.40 2.76 -12.07
N ILE A 148 10.71 1.63 -11.87
CA ILE A 148 11.22 0.29 -12.15
C ILE A 148 10.51 -0.22 -13.40
N ARG A 149 11.31 -0.66 -14.39
CA ARG A 149 10.82 -1.28 -15.62
C ARG A 149 11.15 -2.76 -15.59
N ILE A 150 10.12 -3.60 -15.58
CA ILE A 150 10.29 -5.04 -15.73
C ILE A 150 10.13 -5.36 -17.21
N ILE A 151 11.16 -6.00 -17.77
CA ILE A 151 11.17 -6.46 -19.16
C ILE A 151 11.00 -7.98 -19.09
N ASN A 152 9.84 -8.48 -19.51
CA ASN A 152 9.63 -9.92 -19.67
C ASN A 152 9.94 -10.29 -21.12
N GLU A 153 10.96 -11.10 -21.33
CA GLU A 153 11.19 -11.80 -22.59
C GLU A 153 10.36 -13.10 -22.56
N ASN A 154 9.52 -13.31 -23.58
CA ASN A 154 8.60 -14.45 -23.68
C ASN A 154 9.31 -15.74 -24.10
#